data_AF-A0A969FW20-F1
#
_entry.id   AF-A0A969FW20-F1
#
_cell.length_a   1.000
_cell.length_b   1.000
_cell.length_c   1.000
_cell.angle_alpha   90.00
_cell.angle_beta   90.00
_cell.angle_gamma   90.00
#
_symmetry.space_group_name_H-M   'P 1'
#
loop_
_entity.id
_entity.type
_entity.pdbx_description
1 polymer ?
#
loop_
_entity_poly.entity_id
_entity_poly.type
_entity_poly.pdbx_seq_one_letter_code
_entity_poly.pdbx_strand_id
1 'polypeptide(L)'
;MELFRVLATFAEPPGAEAGRLADLLELGEHPSRADYTDLFVLQLPPYASVYAGAEGALGGEGRERVTAFWRVLGPSIPTEPDHLAVLLALYAWLVEREEEIGAEDGEQGSRQREGRHHLRTTFLWEHLLNWLPPYLAKLQAVAAPAYAAWGALLSRVLREEAQRGGTPPPLSPHLRETPSLTHPGDGSLQPLVRGLLVPVQSGIILTRADLARAGHQFNLGIRVGERRMMLNTLLQQDGEKVLAWLSEEAAAWRSHHAAWRTVLGELAVFWEARAEATARLLATLCDEAAQLSCQR
;
A
#
# COMPACT_ATOMS: atom_id res chain seq x y z
N MET A 1 4.79 17.96 13.50
CA MET A 1 5.12 16.62 14.06
C MET A 1 3.94 15.95 14.73
N GLU A 2 3.26 16.64 15.64
CA GLU A 2 1.99 16.19 16.24
C GLU A 2 0.96 15.68 15.23
N LEU A 3 0.91 16.27 14.02
CA LEU A 3 -0.01 15.81 12.98
C LEU A 3 0.18 14.33 12.60
N PHE A 4 1.41 13.81 12.51
CA PHE A 4 1.62 12.38 12.21
C PHE A 4 1.18 11.48 13.37
N ARG A 5 1.35 11.93 14.62
CA ARG A 5 0.82 11.21 15.81
C ARG A 5 -0.69 11.18 15.79
N VAL A 6 -1.33 12.31 15.51
CA VAL A 6 -2.79 12.39 15.39
C VAL A 6 -3.30 11.51 14.25
N LEU A 7 -2.67 11.57 13.07
CA LEU A 7 -3.04 10.73 11.92
C LEU A 7 -2.85 9.23 12.21
N ALA A 8 -1.87 8.85 13.02
CA ALA A 8 -1.65 7.46 13.43
C ALA A 8 -2.85 6.87 14.17
N THR A 9 -3.56 7.67 14.98
CA THR A 9 -4.70 7.20 15.80
C THR A 9 -5.85 6.64 14.97
N PHE A 10 -6.02 7.10 13.72
CA PHE A 10 -7.09 6.63 12.83
C PHE A 10 -6.79 5.27 12.19
N ALA A 11 -5.53 4.83 12.20
CA ALA A 11 -5.17 3.47 11.79
C ALA A 11 -5.41 2.43 12.92
N GLU A 12 -5.87 2.87 14.10
CA GLU A 12 -6.26 2.02 15.21
C GLU A 12 -7.80 1.99 15.39
N PRO A 13 -8.36 0.97 16.06
CA PRO A 13 -9.80 0.91 16.30
C PRO A 13 -10.30 2.19 17.01
N PRO A 14 -11.33 2.88 16.48
CA PRO A 14 -11.72 4.18 17.00
C PRO A 14 -12.21 4.09 18.44
N GLY A 15 -11.61 4.92 19.30
CA GLY A 15 -12.01 5.15 20.69
C GLY A 15 -12.79 6.45 20.87
N ALA A 16 -13.07 6.82 22.12
CA ALA A 16 -13.84 8.03 22.47
C ALA A 16 -13.21 9.35 21.98
N GLU A 17 -11.91 9.34 21.68
CA GLU A 17 -11.17 10.53 21.23
C GLU A 17 -11.21 10.72 19.71
N ALA A 18 -11.52 9.66 18.94
CA ALA A 18 -11.45 9.69 17.48
C ALA A 18 -12.40 10.73 16.86
N GLY A 19 -13.59 10.93 17.43
CA GLY A 19 -14.52 11.97 16.98
C GLY A 19 -13.97 13.39 17.17
N ARG A 20 -13.36 13.67 18.33
CA ARG A 20 -12.75 15.00 18.58
C ARG A 20 -11.59 15.29 17.64
N LEU A 21 -10.77 14.27 17.36
CA LEU A 21 -9.67 14.40 16.40
C LEU A 21 -10.19 14.54 14.97
N ALA A 22 -11.31 13.88 14.62
CA ALA A 22 -11.95 14.03 13.32
C ALA A 22 -12.49 15.44 13.10
N ASP A 23 -13.10 16.02 14.14
CA ASP A 23 -13.56 17.42 14.13
C ASP A 23 -12.36 18.38 13.97
N LEU A 24 -11.28 18.16 14.74
CA LEU A 24 -10.06 18.99 14.67
C LEU A 24 -9.40 18.95 13.29
N LEU A 25 -9.43 17.80 12.62
CA LEU A 25 -8.87 17.61 11.29
C LEU A 25 -9.86 17.89 10.15
N GLU A 26 -11.08 18.32 10.48
CA GLU A 26 -12.16 18.61 9.53
C GLU A 26 -12.46 17.44 8.59
N LEU A 27 -12.48 16.20 9.12
CA LEU A 27 -12.71 14.98 8.32
C LEU A 27 -14.18 14.76 7.93
N GLY A 28 -15.09 15.61 8.44
CA GLY A 28 -16.52 15.50 8.24
C GLY A 28 -17.13 14.48 9.19
N GLU A 29 -17.56 13.34 8.67
CA GLU A 29 -18.18 12.28 9.48
C GLU A 29 -17.20 11.67 10.48
N HIS A 30 -17.72 11.10 11.56
CA HIS A 30 -16.91 10.47 12.60
C HIS A 30 -16.61 9.00 12.23
N PRO A 31 -15.35 8.55 12.34
CA PRO A 31 -15.01 7.15 12.06
C PRO A 31 -15.72 6.22 13.06
N SER A 32 -16.45 5.24 12.56
CA SER A 32 -17.10 4.24 13.40
C SER A 32 -16.28 2.94 13.49
N ARG A 33 -16.54 2.13 14.52
CA ARG A 33 -15.93 0.79 14.63
C ARG A 33 -16.35 -0.15 13.49
N ALA A 34 -17.54 0.06 12.93
CA ALA A 34 -18.03 -0.71 11.80
C ALA A 34 -17.21 -0.38 10.55
N ASP A 35 -17.01 0.91 10.26
CA ASP A 35 -16.18 1.37 9.14
C ASP A 35 -14.72 0.93 9.30
N TYR A 36 -14.18 0.99 10.53
CA TYR A 36 -12.84 0.48 10.83
C TYR A 36 -12.72 -1.00 10.51
N THR A 37 -13.71 -1.80 10.92
CA THR A 37 -13.70 -3.25 10.71
C THR A 37 -13.82 -3.56 9.22
N ASP A 38 -14.75 -2.93 8.52
CA ASP A 38 -14.90 -3.13 7.08
C ASP A 38 -13.59 -2.77 6.36
N LEU A 39 -13.05 -1.58 6.63
CA LEU A 39 -11.86 -1.10 5.96
C LEU A 39 -10.60 -1.89 6.33
N PHE A 40 -10.16 -1.83 7.59
CA PHE A 40 -8.84 -2.32 7.99
C PHE A 40 -8.80 -3.80 8.32
N VAL A 41 -9.93 -4.44 8.63
CA VAL A 41 -9.96 -5.88 8.94
C VAL A 41 -10.35 -6.70 7.70
N LEU A 42 -11.32 -6.23 6.91
CA LEU A 42 -11.85 -7.03 5.79
C LEU A 42 -11.24 -6.65 4.42
N GLN A 43 -10.99 -5.36 4.16
CA GLN A 43 -10.58 -4.89 2.83
C GLN A 43 -9.08 -4.64 2.69
N LEU A 44 -8.49 -3.87 3.61
CA LEU A 44 -7.18 -3.22 3.50
C LEU A 44 -6.42 -3.24 4.85
N PRO A 45 -5.86 -4.39 5.25
CA PRO A 45 -5.04 -4.51 6.45
C PRO A 45 -3.90 -3.47 6.46
N PRO A 46 -3.72 -2.68 7.53
CA PRO A 46 -2.77 -1.56 7.55
C PRO A 46 -1.34 -1.99 7.90
N TYR A 47 -0.81 -3.01 7.22
CA TYR A 47 0.53 -3.57 7.47
C TYR A 47 1.41 -3.50 6.23
N ALA A 48 2.61 -2.93 6.36
CA ALA A 48 3.52 -2.77 5.23
C ALA A 48 3.89 -4.10 4.55
N SER A 49 4.02 -5.18 5.32
CA SER A 49 4.34 -6.53 4.82
C SER A 49 3.32 -7.05 3.79
N VAL A 50 2.05 -6.67 3.89
CA VAL A 50 1.00 -7.09 2.96
C VAL A 50 1.20 -6.50 1.56
N TYR A 51 1.79 -5.29 1.47
CA TYR A 51 1.88 -4.55 0.21
C TYR A 51 3.29 -4.56 -0.39
N ALA A 52 4.32 -4.47 0.45
CA ALA A 52 5.73 -4.43 0.04
C ALA A 52 6.49 -5.74 0.31
N GLY A 53 5.87 -6.74 0.95
CA GLY A 53 6.42 -8.09 1.10
C GLY A 53 6.19 -8.94 -0.13
N ALA A 54 7.17 -9.78 -0.50
CA ALA A 54 7.06 -10.66 -1.67
C ALA A 54 5.99 -11.75 -1.48
N GLU A 55 5.63 -12.04 -0.24
CA GLU A 55 4.61 -12.99 0.16
C GLU A 55 3.18 -12.42 0.11
N GLY A 56 3.03 -11.08 0.13
CA GLY A 56 1.74 -10.40 0.15
C GLY A 56 0.87 -10.73 1.36
N ALA A 57 1.49 -11.06 2.50
CA ALA A 57 0.84 -11.53 3.72
C ALA A 57 1.43 -10.84 4.95
N LEU A 58 0.74 -10.97 6.09
CA LEU A 58 1.23 -10.46 7.37
C LEU A 58 2.52 -11.18 7.77
N GLY A 59 3.54 -10.40 8.13
CA GLY A 59 4.82 -10.93 8.58
C GLY A 59 5.85 -11.09 7.46
N GLY A 60 6.59 -12.20 7.49
CA GLY A 60 7.62 -12.51 6.50
C GLY A 60 8.72 -11.46 6.39
N GLU A 61 9.41 -11.46 5.25
CA GLU A 61 10.56 -10.60 5.02
C GLU A 61 10.21 -9.10 5.10
N GLY A 62 8.99 -8.74 4.68
CA GLY A 62 8.50 -7.36 4.73
C GLY A 62 8.52 -6.79 6.16
N ARG A 63 8.02 -7.57 7.12
CA ARG A 63 8.02 -7.20 8.54
C ARG A 63 9.43 -7.28 9.15
N GLU A 64 10.24 -8.24 8.74
CA GLU A 64 11.61 -8.38 9.23
C GLU A 64 12.49 -7.18 8.88
N ARG A 65 12.32 -6.60 7.68
CA ARG A 65 13.01 -5.37 7.28
C ARG A 65 12.69 -4.20 8.21
N VAL A 66 11.41 -3.97 8.49
CA VAL A 66 10.99 -2.93 9.44
C VAL A 66 11.53 -3.22 10.84
N THR A 67 11.47 -4.49 11.27
CA THR A 67 12.02 -4.94 12.55
C THR A 67 13.53 -4.67 12.67
N ALA A 68 14.28 -4.85 11.58
CA ALA A 68 15.70 -4.52 11.54
C ALA A 68 15.94 -3.02 11.75
N PHE A 69 15.10 -2.15 11.17
CA PHE A 69 15.16 -0.71 11.42
C PHE A 69 14.95 -0.37 12.90
N TRP A 70 13.95 -1.00 13.55
CA TRP A 70 13.73 -0.83 14.99
C TRP A 70 14.94 -1.21 15.85
N ARG A 71 15.66 -2.28 15.48
CA ARG A 71 16.89 -2.69 16.20
C ARG A 71 17.99 -1.64 16.13
N VAL A 72 18.09 -0.91 15.02
CA VAL A 72 19.07 0.18 14.86
C VAL A 72 18.74 1.36 15.77
N LEU A 73 17.46 1.66 15.98
CA LEU A 73 17.03 2.78 16.82
C LEU A 73 17.21 2.54 18.32
N GLY A 74 17.27 1.27 18.75
CA GLY A 74 17.52 0.88 20.14
C GLY A 74 16.33 0.77 21.12
N PRO A 75 15.06 1.15 20.84
CA PRO A 75 13.96 0.90 21.78
C PRO A 75 13.46 -0.55 21.70
N SER A 76 12.55 -0.91 22.63
CA SER A 76 11.79 -2.16 22.55
C SER A 76 11.00 -2.24 21.24
N ILE A 77 11.23 -3.30 20.47
CA ILE A 77 10.54 -3.54 19.21
C ILE A 77 9.04 -3.76 19.49
N PRO A 78 8.12 -2.99 18.86
CA PRO A 78 6.69 -3.20 19.02
C PRO A 78 6.23 -4.59 18.57
N THR A 79 5.11 -5.07 19.11
CA THR A 79 4.50 -6.34 18.71
C THR A 79 4.07 -6.35 17.25
N GLU A 80 3.77 -5.19 16.68
CA GLU A 80 3.38 -5.02 15.27
C GLU A 80 4.23 -3.91 14.64
N PRO A 81 5.52 -4.18 14.38
CA PRO A 81 6.50 -3.15 14.02
C PRO A 81 6.22 -2.49 12.67
N ASP A 82 5.47 -3.17 11.79
CA ASP A 82 5.11 -2.76 10.43
C ASP A 82 3.65 -2.29 10.29
N HIS A 83 2.92 -2.16 11.40
CA HIS A 83 1.57 -1.58 11.41
C HIS A 83 1.62 -0.07 11.13
N LEU A 84 0.68 0.45 10.34
CA LEU A 84 0.67 1.84 9.91
C LEU A 84 0.71 2.85 11.06
N ALA A 85 -0.09 2.64 12.12
CA ALA A 85 -0.07 3.52 13.29
C ALA A 85 1.33 3.57 13.93
N VAL A 86 1.99 2.42 14.05
CA VAL A 86 3.33 2.28 14.62
C VAL A 86 4.38 2.97 13.75
N LEU A 87 4.27 2.84 12.44
CA LEU A 87 5.17 3.50 11.48
C LEU A 87 5.01 5.03 11.51
N LEU A 88 3.79 5.55 11.53
CA LEU A 88 3.53 7.00 11.60
C LEU A 88 3.97 7.60 12.94
N ALA A 89 3.74 6.90 14.05
CA ALA A 89 4.21 7.32 15.36
C ALA A 89 5.74 7.32 15.44
N LEU A 90 6.41 6.32 14.87
CA LEU A 90 7.86 6.30 14.78
C LEU A 90 8.38 7.46 13.94
N TYR A 91 7.75 7.73 12.81
CA TYR A 91 8.16 8.84 11.96
C TYR A 91 8.06 10.18 12.69
N ALA A 92 6.95 10.43 13.42
CA ALA A 92 6.81 11.62 14.24
C ALA A 92 7.94 11.75 15.28
N TRP A 93 8.28 10.65 15.95
CA TRP A 93 9.39 10.61 16.91
C TRP A 93 10.76 10.88 16.27
N LEU A 94 11.01 10.38 15.05
CA LEU A 94 12.25 10.65 14.32
C LEU A 94 12.38 12.13 13.96
N VAL A 95 11.28 12.76 13.55
CA VAL A 95 11.27 14.20 13.27
C VAL A 95 11.57 14.98 14.57
N GLU A 96 11.01 14.55 15.71
CA GLU A 96 11.21 15.24 17.01
C GLU A 96 12.68 15.18 17.43
N ARG A 97 13.28 14.00 17.29
CA ARG A 97 14.70 13.82 17.53
C ARG A 97 15.54 14.71 16.62
N GLU A 98 15.22 14.89 15.35
CA GLU A 98 16.02 15.77 14.49
C GLU A 98 15.99 17.24 14.95
N GLU A 99 14.83 17.71 15.43
CA GLU A 99 14.63 19.09 15.87
C GLU A 99 15.27 19.42 17.23
N GLU A 100 15.39 18.43 18.13
CA GLU A 100 15.99 18.60 19.47
C GLU A 100 17.47 19.00 19.47
N ILE A 101 18.21 18.77 18.38
CA ILE A 101 19.60 19.19 18.28
C ILE A 101 19.63 20.70 18.07
N GLY A 102 20.36 21.43 18.91
CA GLY A 102 20.46 22.89 18.84
C GLY A 102 21.42 23.36 17.75
N ALA A 103 21.31 24.62 17.33
CA ALA A 103 22.29 25.24 16.42
C ALA A 103 23.65 25.52 17.11
N GLU A 104 23.68 25.46 18.45
CA GLU A 104 24.84 25.80 19.28
C GLU A 104 25.79 24.62 19.56
N ASP A 105 25.45 23.41 19.12
CA ASP A 105 26.16 22.16 19.44
C ASP A 105 27.47 21.93 18.64
N GLY A 106 27.94 22.94 17.90
CA GLY A 106 29.19 22.90 17.13
C GLY A 106 29.25 21.78 16.08
N GLU A 107 30.47 21.34 15.73
CA GLU A 107 30.67 20.29 14.71
C GLU A 107 30.03 18.94 15.10
N GLN A 108 30.00 18.62 16.38
CA GLN A 108 29.42 17.36 16.87
C GLN A 108 27.90 17.37 16.77
N GLY A 109 27.26 18.51 17.03
CA GLY A 109 25.85 18.73 16.76
C GLY A 109 25.49 18.60 15.29
N SER A 110 26.28 19.20 14.40
CA SER A 110 26.07 19.10 12.95
C SER A 110 26.10 17.65 12.46
N ARG A 111 27.09 16.85 12.90
CA ARG A 111 27.16 15.41 12.54
C ARG A 111 25.98 14.60 13.08
N GLN A 112 25.54 14.88 14.31
CA GLN A 112 24.37 14.21 14.88
C GLN A 112 23.09 14.57 14.13
N ARG A 113 22.94 15.85 13.73
CA ARG A 113 21.79 16.32 12.94
C ARG A 113 21.75 15.63 11.57
N GLU A 114 22.87 15.55 10.88
CA GLU A 114 22.99 14.84 9.60
C GLU A 114 22.62 13.35 9.74
N GLY A 115 23.10 12.68 10.79
CA GLY A 115 22.74 11.29 11.08
C GLY A 115 21.25 11.09 11.37
N ARG A 116 20.62 11.98 12.14
CA ARG A 116 19.17 11.94 12.43
C ARG A 116 18.34 12.24 11.19
N HIS A 117 18.75 13.22 10.40
CA HIS A 117 18.16 13.55 9.11
C HIS A 117 18.20 12.35 8.16
N HIS A 118 19.35 11.70 8.06
CA HIS A 118 19.51 10.50 7.24
C HIS A 118 18.59 9.37 7.69
N LEU A 119 18.50 9.08 9.00
CA LEU A 119 17.59 8.07 9.55
C LEU A 119 16.13 8.38 9.23
N ARG A 120 15.69 9.62 9.43
CA ARG A 120 14.32 10.07 9.14
C ARG A 120 13.99 9.93 7.66
N THR A 121 14.88 10.39 6.79
CA THR A 121 14.71 10.33 5.34
C THR A 121 14.68 8.88 4.85
N THR A 122 15.61 8.04 5.30
CA THR A 122 15.60 6.60 4.98
C THR A 122 14.30 5.94 5.43
N PHE A 123 13.82 6.21 6.63
CA PHE A 123 12.54 5.66 7.11
C PHE A 123 11.36 6.09 6.25
N LEU A 124 11.29 7.38 5.91
CA LEU A 124 10.23 7.92 5.03
C LEU A 124 10.19 7.17 3.70
N TRP A 125 11.35 7.01 3.04
CA TRP A 125 11.40 6.42 1.71
C TRP A 125 11.25 4.90 1.72
N GLU A 126 11.91 4.19 2.64
CA GLU A 126 12.00 2.73 2.62
C GLU A 126 10.88 2.03 3.41
N HIS A 127 10.17 2.74 4.30
CA HIS A 127 9.17 2.13 5.18
C HIS A 127 7.78 2.79 5.15
N LEU A 128 7.67 4.02 4.63
CA LEU A 128 6.37 4.68 4.43
C LEU A 128 6.03 4.80 2.93
N LEU A 129 6.82 5.55 2.17
CA LEU A 129 6.49 5.92 0.79
C LEU A 129 6.56 4.74 -0.19
N ASN A 130 7.30 3.67 0.12
CA ASN A 130 7.39 2.51 -0.76
C ASN A 130 6.08 1.73 -0.93
N TRP A 131 5.09 1.90 -0.04
CA TRP A 131 3.80 1.19 -0.13
C TRP A 131 2.58 2.06 0.17
N LEU A 132 2.72 3.14 0.94
CA LEU A 132 1.56 3.95 1.33
C LEU A 132 0.85 4.68 0.19
N PRO A 133 1.53 5.27 -0.80
CA PRO A 133 0.85 5.95 -1.90
C PRO A 133 -0.19 5.08 -2.63
N PRO A 134 0.12 3.84 -3.08
CA PRO A 134 -0.91 2.99 -3.66
C PRO A 134 -1.93 2.51 -2.63
N TYR A 135 -1.52 2.21 -1.40
CA TYR A 135 -2.45 1.86 -0.33
C TYR A 135 -3.52 2.93 -0.09
N LEU A 136 -3.12 4.20 0.01
CA LEU A 136 -4.01 5.34 0.25
C LEU A 136 -4.90 5.63 -0.95
N ALA A 137 -4.43 5.37 -2.18
CA ALA A 137 -5.27 5.47 -3.37
C ALA A 137 -6.41 4.43 -3.33
N LYS A 138 -6.11 3.18 -2.98
CA LYS A 138 -7.15 2.15 -2.83
C LYS A 138 -8.05 2.42 -1.63
N LEU A 139 -7.49 2.88 -0.51
CA LEU A 139 -8.24 3.24 0.69
C LEU A 139 -9.31 4.28 0.37
N GLN A 140 -8.95 5.37 -0.29
CA GLN A 140 -9.91 6.41 -0.69
C GLN A 140 -11.01 5.90 -1.62
N ALA A 141 -10.75 4.85 -2.41
CA ALA A 141 -11.73 4.29 -3.34
C ALA A 141 -12.76 3.36 -2.66
N VAL A 142 -12.43 2.78 -1.50
CA VAL A 142 -13.28 1.75 -0.85
C VAL A 142 -13.75 2.14 0.55
N ALA A 143 -13.17 3.17 1.15
CA ALA A 143 -13.47 3.58 2.52
C ALA A 143 -14.78 4.38 2.64
N ALA A 144 -15.37 4.32 3.83
CA ALA A 144 -16.40 5.26 4.26
C ALA A 144 -15.87 6.72 4.25
N PRO A 145 -16.75 7.74 4.16
CA PRO A 145 -16.34 9.13 3.95
C PRO A 145 -15.26 9.64 4.92
N ALA A 146 -15.39 9.37 6.22
CA ALA A 146 -14.42 9.79 7.23
C ALA A 146 -13.00 9.25 6.97
N TYR A 147 -12.89 7.96 6.63
CA TYR A 147 -11.60 7.33 6.34
C TYR A 147 -11.06 7.72 4.96
N ALA A 148 -11.92 7.96 3.97
CA ALA A 148 -11.51 8.52 2.69
C ALA A 148 -10.90 9.92 2.87
N ALA A 149 -11.54 10.79 3.67
CA ALA A 149 -11.02 12.11 4.01
C ALA A 149 -9.68 12.04 4.76
N TRP A 150 -9.57 11.15 5.75
CA TRP A 150 -8.31 10.89 6.45
C TRP A 150 -7.20 10.42 5.49
N GLY A 151 -7.50 9.47 4.60
CA GLY A 151 -6.55 8.97 3.61
C GLY A 151 -6.06 10.05 2.64
N ALA A 152 -6.96 10.95 2.23
CA ALA A 152 -6.63 12.11 1.40
C ALA A 152 -5.72 13.11 2.15
N LEU A 153 -6.01 13.39 3.42
CA LEU A 153 -5.17 14.23 4.27
C LEU A 153 -3.77 13.62 4.46
N LEU A 154 -3.68 12.34 4.83
CA LEU A 154 -2.40 11.65 5.00
C LEU A 154 -1.59 11.62 3.70
N SER A 155 -2.24 11.38 2.56
CA SER A 155 -1.61 11.42 1.23
C SER A 155 -0.98 12.79 0.94
N ARG A 156 -1.69 13.88 1.23
CA ARG A 156 -1.19 15.25 1.06
C ARG A 156 -0.01 15.54 1.99
N VAL A 157 -0.11 15.16 3.27
CA VAL A 157 0.96 15.35 4.26
C VAL A 157 2.22 14.59 3.85
N LEU A 158 2.10 13.33 3.42
CA LEU A 158 3.24 12.53 2.94
C LEU A 158 3.88 13.14 1.68
N ARG A 159 3.06 13.70 0.78
CA ARG A 159 3.56 14.38 -0.43
C ARG A 159 4.37 15.62 -0.09
N GLU A 160 3.87 16.47 0.80
CA GLU A 160 4.60 17.64 1.28
C GLU A 160 5.91 17.22 1.97
N GLU A 161 5.85 16.16 2.77
CA GLU A 161 7.00 15.67 3.51
C GLU A 161 8.09 15.11 2.59
N ALA A 162 7.71 14.36 1.57
CA ALA A 162 8.62 13.88 0.52
C ALA A 162 9.30 15.04 -0.21
N GLN A 163 8.55 16.11 -0.53
CA GLN A 163 9.09 17.29 -1.19
C GLN A 163 10.07 18.08 -0.31
N ARG A 164 9.81 18.15 1.01
CA ARG A 164 10.76 18.75 1.97
C ARG A 164 12.04 17.93 2.10
N GLY A 165 11.95 16.61 1.95
CA GLY A 165 13.08 15.67 2.01
C GLY A 165 14.05 15.75 0.82
N GLY A 166 13.72 16.52 -0.23
CA GLY A 166 14.59 16.75 -1.38
C GLY A 166 14.53 15.60 -2.40
N THR A 167 15.69 15.27 -2.99
CA THR A 167 15.78 14.29 -4.09
C THR A 167 15.44 12.88 -3.60
N PRO A 168 14.53 12.16 -4.29
CA PRO A 168 14.23 10.76 -3.96
C PRO A 168 15.50 9.89 -4.02
N PRO A 169 15.70 8.96 -3.07
CA PRO A 169 16.80 8.01 -3.13
C PRO A 169 16.60 7.01 -4.27
N PRO A 170 17.66 6.32 -4.71
CA PRO A 170 17.53 5.23 -5.66
C PRO A 170 16.64 4.11 -5.10
N LEU A 171 16.00 3.35 -5.99
CA LEU A 171 15.11 2.26 -5.59
C LEU A 171 15.80 1.23 -4.68
N SER A 172 15.20 0.87 -3.54
CA SER A 172 15.80 -0.09 -2.61
C SER A 172 16.00 -1.49 -3.26
N PRO A 173 17.05 -2.24 -2.88
CA PRO A 173 17.36 -3.56 -3.46
C PRO A 173 16.19 -4.55 -3.44
N HIS A 174 15.47 -4.63 -2.32
CA HIS A 174 14.34 -5.56 -2.17
C HIS A 174 13.21 -5.35 -3.19
N LEU A 175 12.98 -4.11 -3.63
CA LEU A 175 12.01 -3.81 -4.68
C LEU A 175 12.55 -4.21 -6.06
N ARG A 176 13.82 -3.90 -6.34
CA ARG A 176 14.49 -4.28 -7.60
C ARG A 176 14.49 -5.79 -7.82
N GLU A 177 14.70 -6.55 -6.75
CA GLU A 177 14.81 -8.01 -6.79
C GLU A 177 13.44 -8.71 -6.79
N THR A 178 12.36 -7.99 -6.54
CA THR A 178 11.02 -8.58 -6.58
C THR A 178 10.72 -9.08 -8.01
N PRO A 179 10.24 -10.32 -8.20
CA PRO A 179 9.86 -10.81 -9.53
C PRO A 179 8.55 -10.18 -10.01
N SER A 180 8.42 -9.97 -11.33
CA SER A 180 7.13 -9.64 -11.95
C SER A 180 6.26 -10.89 -12.06
N LEU A 181 4.96 -10.69 -12.26
CA LEU A 181 4.09 -11.79 -12.68
C LEU A 181 4.60 -12.39 -14.00
N THR A 182 4.57 -13.72 -14.07
CA THR A 182 4.96 -14.48 -15.25
C THR A 182 3.76 -15.18 -15.85
N HIS A 183 3.84 -15.43 -17.15
CA HIS A 183 2.84 -16.24 -17.85
C HIS A 183 2.73 -17.63 -17.20
N PRO A 184 1.52 -18.14 -16.89
CA PRO A 184 1.34 -19.47 -16.31
C PRO A 184 1.61 -20.61 -17.30
N GLY A 185 1.69 -20.32 -18.61
CA GLY A 185 1.76 -21.32 -19.68
C GLY A 185 0.48 -22.15 -19.75
N ASP A 186 0.56 -23.36 -20.29
CA ASP A 186 -0.57 -24.31 -20.34
C ASP A 186 -0.91 -24.91 -18.95
N GLY A 187 -0.27 -24.42 -17.90
CA GLY A 187 -0.41 -24.90 -16.54
C GLY A 187 -1.61 -24.31 -15.80
N SER A 188 -1.54 -24.39 -14.48
CA SER A 188 -2.57 -23.85 -13.58
C SER A 188 -2.50 -22.32 -13.51
N LEU A 189 -3.67 -21.65 -13.46
CA LEU A 189 -3.75 -20.20 -13.17
C LEU A 189 -3.48 -19.86 -11.68
N GLN A 190 -3.30 -20.85 -10.80
CA GLN A 190 -3.09 -20.59 -9.36
C GLN A 190 -1.88 -19.70 -9.05
N PRO A 191 -0.70 -19.85 -9.69
CA PRO A 191 0.43 -18.94 -9.46
C PRO A 191 0.11 -17.50 -9.86
N LEU A 192 -0.62 -17.30 -10.97
CA LEU A 192 -1.09 -15.98 -11.41
C LEU A 192 -2.04 -15.38 -10.39
N VAL A 193 -3.06 -16.13 -9.96
CA VAL A 193 -4.04 -15.67 -8.96
C VAL A 193 -3.35 -15.29 -7.65
N ARG A 194 -2.35 -16.06 -7.20
CA ARG A 194 -1.56 -15.73 -6.02
C ARG A 194 -0.79 -14.42 -6.23
N GLY A 195 -0.07 -14.29 -7.34
CA GLY A 195 0.73 -13.11 -7.64
C GLY A 195 -0.10 -11.83 -7.82
N LEU A 196 -1.29 -11.91 -8.42
CA LEU A 196 -2.23 -10.78 -8.54
C LEU A 196 -2.66 -10.21 -7.19
N LEU A 197 -2.61 -11.02 -6.13
CA LEU A 197 -2.93 -10.60 -4.77
C LEU A 197 -1.71 -10.12 -3.98
N VAL A 198 -0.52 -10.11 -4.59
CA VAL A 198 0.72 -9.55 -4.04
C VAL A 198 0.98 -8.20 -4.72
N PRO A 199 0.74 -7.07 -4.05
CA PRO A 199 0.82 -5.75 -4.70
C PRO A 199 2.20 -5.46 -5.27
N VAL A 200 3.28 -5.72 -4.54
CA VAL A 200 4.65 -5.45 -5.04
C VAL A 200 5.03 -6.22 -6.32
N GLN A 201 4.38 -7.35 -6.60
CA GLN A 201 4.57 -8.12 -7.84
C GLN A 201 3.64 -7.67 -8.96
N SER A 202 2.38 -7.37 -8.64
CA SER A 202 1.32 -7.08 -9.62
C SER A 202 1.16 -5.60 -9.94
N GLY A 203 1.60 -4.70 -9.06
CA GLY A 203 1.39 -3.26 -9.15
C GLY A 203 -0.05 -2.81 -8.87
N ILE A 204 -0.92 -3.72 -8.42
CA ILE A 204 -2.34 -3.44 -8.16
C ILE A 204 -2.71 -3.87 -6.74
N ILE A 205 -3.74 -3.23 -6.19
CA ILE A 205 -4.37 -3.68 -4.93
C ILE A 205 -5.80 -4.10 -5.24
N LEU A 206 -6.08 -5.39 -5.08
CA LEU A 206 -7.42 -5.97 -5.22
C LEU A 206 -8.03 -6.22 -3.85
N THR A 207 -9.22 -5.68 -3.63
CA THR A 207 -10.00 -5.81 -2.39
C THR A 207 -11.17 -6.77 -2.58
N ARG A 208 -11.88 -7.14 -1.50
CA ARG A 208 -13.11 -7.93 -1.61
C ARG A 208 -14.21 -7.12 -2.28
N ALA A 209 -14.27 -5.81 -2.03
CA ALA A 209 -15.19 -4.89 -2.67
C ALA A 209 -15.01 -4.86 -4.20
N ASP A 210 -13.76 -4.84 -4.69
CA ASP A 210 -13.48 -4.90 -6.13
C ASP A 210 -14.00 -6.18 -6.78
N LEU A 211 -13.72 -7.33 -6.15
CA LEU A 211 -14.16 -8.64 -6.66
C LEU A 211 -15.69 -8.79 -6.59
N ALA A 212 -16.32 -8.25 -5.54
CA ALA A 212 -17.77 -8.22 -5.44
C ALA A 212 -18.39 -7.32 -6.53
N ARG A 213 -17.83 -6.15 -6.79
CA ARG A 213 -18.25 -5.26 -7.88
C ARG A 213 -18.15 -5.96 -9.24
N ALA A 214 -17.05 -6.65 -9.52
CA ALA A 214 -16.89 -7.41 -10.75
C ALA A 214 -17.94 -8.50 -10.91
N GLY A 215 -18.20 -9.28 -9.85
CA GLY A 215 -19.24 -10.31 -9.90
C GLY A 215 -20.64 -9.74 -10.12
N HIS A 216 -20.97 -8.60 -9.51
CA HIS A 216 -22.24 -7.91 -9.78
C HIS A 216 -22.33 -7.38 -11.21
N GLN A 217 -21.26 -6.75 -11.72
CA GLN A 217 -21.20 -6.19 -13.06
C GLN A 217 -21.43 -7.25 -14.15
N PHE A 218 -20.88 -8.45 -13.96
CA PHE A 218 -20.97 -9.54 -14.93
C PHE A 218 -22.03 -10.59 -14.60
N ASN A 219 -22.85 -10.35 -13.57
CA ASN A 219 -23.87 -11.28 -13.07
C ASN A 219 -23.31 -12.68 -12.75
N LEU A 220 -22.14 -12.74 -12.13
CA LEU A 220 -21.47 -13.95 -11.69
C LEU A 220 -21.76 -14.22 -10.21
N GLY A 221 -21.86 -15.49 -9.83
CA GLY A 221 -22.06 -15.89 -8.45
C GLY A 221 -20.82 -15.56 -7.60
N ILE A 222 -21.00 -14.74 -6.56
CA ILE A 222 -19.92 -14.40 -5.61
C ILE A 222 -20.10 -15.24 -4.35
N ARG A 223 -19.03 -15.96 -3.97
CA ARG A 223 -18.93 -16.57 -2.64
C ARG A 223 -18.13 -15.65 -1.73
N VAL A 224 -18.81 -14.97 -0.81
CA VAL A 224 -18.17 -14.07 0.15
C VAL A 224 -17.17 -14.86 0.99
N GLY A 225 -15.90 -14.45 0.98
CA GLY A 225 -14.82 -15.18 1.64
C GLY A 225 -13.46 -14.54 1.40
N GLU A 226 -12.40 -15.35 1.42
CA GLU A 226 -11.05 -14.89 1.11
C GLU A 226 -10.93 -14.42 -0.35
N ARG A 227 -10.18 -13.34 -0.58
CA ARG A 227 -9.97 -12.72 -1.91
C ARG A 227 -9.53 -13.74 -2.97
N ARG A 228 -8.63 -14.66 -2.61
CA ARG A 228 -8.15 -15.73 -3.50
C ARG A 228 -9.26 -16.68 -3.93
N MET A 229 -10.16 -17.05 -3.01
CA MET A 229 -11.29 -17.93 -3.34
C MET A 229 -12.32 -17.21 -4.21
N MET A 230 -12.59 -15.94 -3.91
CA MET A 230 -13.46 -15.08 -4.72
C MET A 230 -12.94 -14.96 -6.16
N LEU A 231 -11.66 -14.59 -6.34
CA LEU A 231 -11.05 -14.43 -7.67
C LEU A 231 -11.03 -15.75 -8.46
N ASN A 232 -10.67 -16.86 -7.84
CA ASN A 232 -10.76 -18.18 -8.47
C ASN A 232 -12.18 -18.52 -8.94
N THR A 233 -13.19 -18.20 -8.10
CA THR A 233 -14.60 -18.48 -8.40
C THR A 233 -15.10 -17.65 -9.59
N LEU A 234 -14.65 -16.40 -9.73
CA LEU A 234 -14.97 -15.55 -10.87
C LEU A 234 -14.33 -16.09 -12.16
N LEU A 235 -13.02 -16.38 -12.11
CA LEU A 235 -12.27 -16.94 -13.26
C LEU A 235 -12.81 -18.29 -13.75
N GLN A 236 -13.33 -19.11 -12.84
CA GLN A 236 -13.95 -20.40 -13.18
C GLN A 236 -15.30 -20.25 -13.88
N GLN A 237 -16.04 -19.18 -13.61
CA GLN A 237 -17.36 -18.95 -14.22
C GLN A 237 -17.22 -18.28 -15.60
N ASP A 238 -16.36 -17.27 -15.71
CA ASP A 238 -16.14 -16.54 -16.96
C ASP A 238 -14.72 -15.96 -17.01
N GLY A 239 -13.75 -16.79 -17.41
CA GLY A 239 -12.34 -16.44 -17.42
C GLY A 239 -12.02 -15.26 -18.34
N GLU A 240 -12.60 -15.24 -19.55
CA GLU A 240 -12.37 -14.18 -20.54
C GLU A 240 -12.80 -12.81 -20.01
N LYS A 241 -14.05 -12.67 -19.54
CA LYS A 241 -14.52 -11.38 -19.01
C LYS A 241 -13.74 -10.92 -17.78
N VAL A 242 -13.40 -11.85 -16.89
CA VAL A 242 -12.67 -11.52 -15.66
C VAL A 242 -11.22 -11.13 -15.97
N LEU A 243 -10.56 -11.77 -16.93
CA LEU A 243 -9.22 -11.38 -17.38
C LEU A 243 -9.22 -10.01 -18.06
N ALA A 244 -10.19 -9.73 -18.92
CA ALA A 244 -10.38 -8.42 -19.53
C ALA A 244 -10.56 -7.33 -18.46
N TRP A 245 -11.46 -7.56 -17.48
CA TRP A 245 -11.68 -6.65 -16.37
C TRP A 245 -10.42 -6.41 -15.53
N LEU A 246 -9.68 -7.48 -15.16
CA LEU A 246 -8.44 -7.33 -14.41
C LEU A 246 -7.38 -6.54 -15.19
N SER A 247 -7.33 -6.71 -16.51
CA SER A 247 -6.42 -5.96 -17.39
C SER A 247 -6.73 -4.47 -17.34
N GLU A 248 -8.01 -4.09 -17.41
CA GLU A 248 -8.47 -2.71 -17.28
C GLU A 248 -8.16 -2.12 -15.90
N GLU A 249 -8.41 -2.88 -14.82
CA GLU A 249 -8.07 -2.46 -13.46
C GLU A 249 -6.56 -2.22 -13.33
N ALA A 250 -5.72 -3.10 -13.88
CA ALA A 250 -4.27 -2.94 -13.87
C ALA A 250 -3.80 -1.75 -14.72
N ALA A 251 -4.45 -1.50 -15.85
CA ALA A 251 -4.18 -0.30 -16.65
C ALA A 251 -4.53 0.99 -15.89
N ALA A 252 -5.65 1.03 -15.16
CA ALA A 252 -6.05 2.17 -14.36
C ALA A 252 -5.04 2.49 -13.23
N TRP A 253 -4.45 1.45 -12.62
CA TRP A 253 -3.40 1.60 -11.61
C TRP A 253 -2.16 2.37 -12.10
N ARG A 254 -1.84 2.30 -13.40
CA ARG A 254 -0.74 3.09 -13.96
C ARG A 254 -0.94 4.58 -13.76
N SER A 255 -2.17 5.07 -13.94
CA SER A 255 -2.48 6.50 -13.75
C SER A 255 -2.34 6.91 -12.28
N HIS A 256 -2.72 6.04 -11.34
CA HIS A 256 -2.52 6.27 -9.92
C HIS A 256 -1.03 6.37 -9.56
N HIS A 257 -0.18 5.48 -10.10
CA HIS A 257 1.27 5.54 -9.89
C HIS A 257 1.92 6.76 -10.56
N ALA A 258 1.49 7.08 -11.79
CA ALA A 258 2.00 8.24 -12.54
C ALA A 258 1.72 9.57 -11.82
N ALA A 259 0.60 9.69 -11.09
CA ALA A 259 0.28 10.87 -10.28
C ALA A 259 1.29 11.16 -9.15
N TRP A 260 2.15 10.20 -8.84
CA TRP A 260 3.24 10.33 -7.87
C TRP A 260 4.62 10.47 -8.52
N ARG A 261 4.74 10.41 -9.85
CA ARG A 261 6.04 10.36 -10.54
C ARG A 261 6.95 11.55 -10.22
N THR A 262 6.38 12.76 -10.12
CA THR A 262 7.12 13.98 -9.80
C THR A 262 7.65 14.02 -8.36
N VAL A 263 7.06 13.22 -7.48
CA VAL A 263 7.39 13.20 -6.05
C VAL A 263 8.26 11.99 -5.73
N LEU A 264 7.94 10.80 -6.25
CA LEU A 264 8.58 9.54 -5.88
C LEU A 264 9.66 9.05 -6.86
N GLY A 265 9.80 9.69 -8.03
CA GLY A 265 10.84 9.34 -9.00
C GLY A 265 10.79 7.86 -9.40
N GLU A 266 11.92 7.15 -9.24
CA GLU A 266 12.08 5.73 -9.59
C GLU A 266 11.06 4.81 -8.90
N LEU A 267 10.63 5.15 -7.69
CA LEU A 267 9.67 4.34 -6.95
C LEU A 267 8.28 4.36 -7.63
N ALA A 268 7.83 5.50 -8.12
CA ALA A 268 6.59 5.56 -8.91
C ALA A 268 6.73 4.81 -10.24
N VAL A 269 7.90 4.93 -10.90
CA VAL A 269 8.20 4.21 -12.16
C VAL A 269 8.18 2.69 -11.93
N PHE A 270 8.71 2.22 -10.80
CA PHE A 270 8.64 0.82 -10.41
C PHE A 270 7.20 0.31 -10.34
N TRP A 271 6.36 0.99 -9.56
CA TRP A 271 4.96 0.61 -9.38
C TRP A 271 4.16 0.65 -10.68
N GLU A 272 4.40 1.67 -11.51
CA GLU A 272 3.79 1.78 -12.84
C GLU A 272 4.20 0.63 -13.76
N ALA A 273 5.49 0.27 -13.78
CA ALA A 273 6.00 -0.83 -14.59
C ALA A 273 5.38 -2.17 -14.19
N ARG A 274 5.13 -2.40 -12.89
CA ARG A 274 4.40 -3.57 -12.40
C ARG A 274 2.97 -3.61 -12.91
N ALA A 275 2.23 -2.53 -12.72
CA ALA A 275 0.83 -2.43 -13.16
C ALA A 275 0.71 -2.61 -14.68
N GLU A 276 1.63 -2.02 -15.45
CA GLU A 276 1.68 -2.17 -16.90
C GLU A 276 2.02 -3.61 -17.34
N ALA A 277 3.01 -4.25 -16.71
CA ALA A 277 3.35 -5.64 -17.00
C ALA A 277 2.17 -6.59 -16.71
N THR A 278 1.47 -6.36 -15.60
CA THR A 278 0.26 -7.10 -15.22
C THR A 278 -0.87 -6.91 -16.23
N ALA A 279 -1.16 -5.67 -16.63
CA ALA A 279 -2.19 -5.38 -17.63
C ALA A 279 -1.90 -6.09 -18.97
N ARG A 280 -0.66 -6.00 -19.46
CA ARG A 280 -0.25 -6.70 -20.69
C ARG A 280 -0.41 -8.22 -20.59
N LEU A 281 0.05 -8.81 -19.49
CA LEU A 281 -0.06 -10.25 -19.26
C LEU A 281 -1.53 -10.71 -19.26
N LEU A 282 -2.40 -9.97 -18.58
CA LEU A 282 -3.83 -10.29 -18.48
C LEU A 282 -4.54 -10.13 -19.84
N ALA A 283 -4.18 -9.12 -20.63
CA ALA A 283 -4.69 -8.96 -22.00
C ALA A 283 -4.30 -10.15 -22.88
N THR A 284 -3.03 -10.59 -22.85
CA THR A 284 -2.58 -11.78 -23.59
C THR A 284 -3.37 -13.03 -23.19
N LEU A 285 -3.56 -13.26 -21.89
CA LEU A 285 -4.33 -14.40 -21.40
C LEU A 285 -5.81 -14.32 -21.81
N CYS A 286 -6.38 -13.12 -21.89
CA CYS A 286 -7.74 -12.91 -22.39
C CYS A 286 -7.85 -13.30 -23.87
N ASP A 287 -6.90 -12.86 -24.71
CA ASP A 287 -6.86 -13.20 -26.13
C ASP A 287 -6.72 -14.71 -26.35
N GLU A 288 -5.86 -15.38 -25.57
CA GLU A 288 -5.69 -16.84 -25.60
C GLU A 288 -6.99 -17.58 -25.20
N ALA A 289 -7.68 -17.11 -24.16
CA ALA A 289 -8.95 -17.67 -23.73
C ALA A 289 -10.05 -17.52 -24.79
N ALA A 290 -10.12 -16.37 -25.47
CA ALA A 290 -11.07 -16.10 -26.54
C ALA A 290 -10.82 -17.01 -27.77
N GLN A 291 -9.55 -17.25 -28.10
CA GLN A 291 -9.18 -18.15 -29.20
C GLN A 291 -9.56 -19.60 -28.92
N LEU A 292 -9.36 -20.09 -27.69
CA LEU A 292 -9.76 -21.44 -27.28
C LEU A 292 -11.28 -21.63 -27.30
N SER A 293 -12.05 -20.58 -26.97
CA SER A 293 -13.51 -20.59 -27.03
C SER A 293 -14.04 -20.63 -28.46
N CYS A 294 -13.39 -19.93 -29.41
CA CYS A 294 -13.77 -19.95 -30.83
C CYS A 294 -13.46 -21.28 -31.55
N GLN A 295 -12.59 -22.13 -30.98
CA GLN A 295 -12.22 -23.42 -31.55
C GLN A 295 -13.12 -24.60 -31.09
N ARG A 296 -14.06 -24.36 -30.15
CA ARG A 296 -14.99 -25.35 -29.62
C ARG A 296 -16.40 -25.17 -30.20
#